data_AF-A0A9D2JAJ0-F1
#
_entry.id   AF-A0A9D2JAJ0-F1
#
_cell.length_a   1.000
_cell.length_b   1.000
_cell.length_c   1.000
_cell.angle_alpha   90.00
_cell.angle_beta   90.00
_cell.angle_gamma   90.00
#
_symmetry.space_group_name_H-M   'P 1'
#
loop_
_entity.id
_entity.type
_entity.pdbx_description
1 polymer ?
#
loop_
_entity_poly.entity_id
_entity_poly.type
_entity_poly.pdbx_seq_one_letter_code
_entity_poly.pdbx_strand_id
1 'polypeptide(L)'
;MGEIHSFSDGSKLAVWEERNQIRAFSFPVRRGTGPSVLRQDLLRDLTSAVYRGRIYYAYHSLEHRVLVCSVGVQEAAAVLSDPTDSCQYCGLRLLVWKDELRLLFCARSQTEKSWSVRVMSPLKNPEQAVLWEGIREKPEPVFAPGKALLILIGREARIWNGEGAADKGEILSARVGAEARRTILALRDEVRACRKEADAQKQWYEERLGQAERQYRELAEFAEELRTEGKKWREKYYRKQR
;
A
#
# COMPACT_ATOMS: atom_id res chain seq x y z
N MET A 1 -2.86 -3.68 0.32
CA MET A 1 -2.97 -2.70 -0.80
C MET A 1 -1.57 -2.38 -1.31
N GLY A 2 -1.38 -1.92 -2.56
CA GLY A 2 -0.05 -1.58 -3.09
C GLY A 2 -0.10 -0.35 -3.99
N GLU A 3 0.88 0.54 -3.83
CA GLU A 3 1.01 1.80 -4.56
C GLU A 3 2.40 1.88 -5.22
N ILE A 4 2.45 2.44 -6.42
CA ILE A 4 3.71 2.66 -7.16
C ILE A 4 3.93 4.16 -7.30
N HIS A 5 5.07 4.60 -6.79
CA HIS A 5 5.48 5.99 -6.81
C HIS A 5 6.60 6.18 -7.83
N SER A 6 6.48 7.21 -8.67
CA SER A 6 7.53 7.58 -9.64
C SER A 6 8.27 8.82 -9.13
N PHE A 7 9.59 8.78 -9.21
CA PHE A 7 10.47 9.90 -8.85
C PHE A 7 10.88 10.69 -10.10
N SER A 8 11.39 11.91 -9.89
CA SER A 8 11.83 12.81 -10.97
C SER A 8 13.05 12.30 -11.73
N ASP A 9 13.85 11.42 -11.11
CA ASP A 9 15.01 10.76 -11.72
C ASP A 9 14.62 9.54 -12.58
N GLY A 10 13.33 9.27 -12.77
CA GLY A 10 12.82 8.13 -13.52
C GLY A 10 12.79 6.81 -12.75
N SER A 11 13.31 6.78 -11.52
CA SER A 11 13.17 5.62 -10.65
C SER A 11 11.73 5.47 -10.16
N LYS A 12 11.34 4.24 -9.81
CA LYS A 12 10.03 3.97 -9.19
C LYS A 12 10.22 3.16 -7.93
N LEU A 13 9.36 3.37 -6.93
CA LEU A 13 9.29 2.52 -5.75
C LEU A 13 7.85 2.01 -5.60
N ALA A 14 7.71 0.69 -5.57
CA ALA A 14 6.48 0.05 -5.15
C ALA A 14 6.51 -0.11 -3.63
N VAL A 15 5.40 0.23 -2.97
CA VAL A 15 5.16 -0.03 -1.55
C VAL A 15 3.88 -0.83 -1.43
N TRP A 16 3.91 -1.98 -0.74
CA TRP A 16 2.73 -2.82 -0.59
C TRP A 16 2.69 -3.55 0.75
N GLU A 17 1.50 -4.01 1.05
CA GLU A 17 1.19 -4.89 2.17
C GLU A 17 1.33 -6.35 1.76
N GLU A 18 2.09 -7.10 2.56
CA GLU A 18 2.20 -8.55 2.47
C GLU A 18 2.03 -9.15 3.87
N ARG A 19 0.86 -9.72 4.16
CA ARG A 19 0.47 -10.14 5.51
C ARG A 19 0.59 -8.94 6.47
N ASN A 20 1.29 -9.11 7.59
CA ASN A 20 1.54 -8.04 8.56
C ASN A 20 2.82 -7.24 8.23
N GLN A 21 3.35 -7.37 7.01
CA GLN A 21 4.58 -6.69 6.60
C GLN A 21 4.28 -5.59 5.59
N ILE A 22 5.02 -4.49 5.72
CA ILE A 22 5.11 -3.45 4.69
C ILE A 22 6.40 -3.72 3.93
N ARG A 23 6.28 -3.90 2.62
CA ARG A 23 7.41 -4.15 1.74
C ARG A 23 7.59 -3.02 0.75
N ALA A 24 8.82 -2.85 0.31
CA ALA A 24 9.16 -1.92 -0.75
C ALA A 24 10.13 -2.54 -1.74
N PHE A 25 10.04 -2.07 -2.99
CA PHE A 25 10.93 -2.50 -4.06
C PHE A 25 11.15 -1.39 -5.06
N SER A 26 12.42 -1.20 -5.45
CA SER A 26 12.83 -0.12 -6.35
C SER A 26 13.03 -0.61 -7.77
N PHE A 27 12.68 0.24 -8.73
CA PHE A 27 12.88 0.05 -10.16
C PHE A 27 13.75 1.20 -10.69
N PRO A 28 14.64 0.94 -11.67
CA PRO A 28 14.87 -0.35 -12.34
C PRO A 28 15.54 -1.39 -11.43
N VAL A 29 15.24 -2.67 -11.67
CA VAL A 29 15.74 -3.79 -10.86
C VAL A 29 17.25 -3.91 -11.03
N ARG A 30 17.99 -3.83 -9.92
CA ARG A 30 19.42 -4.15 -9.88
C ARG A 30 19.61 -5.64 -9.57
N ARG A 31 20.62 -6.28 -10.18
CA ARG A 31 20.89 -7.73 -9.97
C ARG A 31 21.05 -8.03 -8.48
N GLY A 32 20.43 -9.12 -8.02
CA GLY A 32 20.50 -9.59 -6.63
C GLY A 32 19.73 -8.74 -5.61
N THR A 33 18.99 -7.73 -6.04
CA THR A 33 18.20 -6.88 -5.13
C THR A 33 16.79 -7.43 -5.05
N GLY A 34 16.35 -7.82 -3.84
CA GLY A 34 14.99 -8.28 -3.57
C GLY A 34 14.15 -7.23 -2.85
N PRO A 35 12.84 -7.48 -2.66
CA PRO A 35 11.99 -6.65 -1.81
C PRO A 35 12.55 -6.48 -0.41
N SER A 36 12.68 -5.24 0.05
CA SER A 36 13.05 -4.92 1.43
C SER A 36 11.80 -4.89 2.32
N VAL A 37 11.91 -5.45 3.52
CA VAL A 37 10.89 -5.30 4.56
C VAL A 37 11.10 -3.96 5.25
N LEU A 38 10.12 -3.07 5.16
CA LEU A 38 10.13 -1.78 5.85
C LEU A 38 9.65 -1.92 7.30
N ARG A 39 8.58 -2.70 7.51
CA ARG A 39 7.92 -2.92 8.81
C ARG A 39 7.28 -4.29 8.88
N GLN A 40 7.03 -4.78 10.09
CA GLN A 40 6.48 -6.12 10.37
C GLN A 40 5.28 -6.11 11.32
N ASP A 41 4.79 -4.93 11.65
CA ASP A 41 3.73 -4.66 12.62
C ASP A 41 2.47 -4.07 11.94
N LEU A 42 2.27 -4.30 10.64
CA LEU A 42 1.08 -3.80 9.94
C LEU A 42 -0.17 -4.56 10.38
N LEU A 43 -1.19 -3.82 10.81
CA LEU A 43 -2.54 -4.33 11.06
C LEU A 43 -3.48 -4.08 9.87
N ARG A 44 -3.58 -2.83 9.38
CA ARG A 44 -4.45 -2.43 8.26
C ARG A 44 -4.18 -1.02 7.73
N ASP A 45 -4.93 -0.63 6.69
CA ASP A 45 -5.04 0.73 6.14
C ASP A 45 -3.69 1.35 5.72
N LEU A 46 -2.83 0.55 5.06
CA LEU A 46 -1.60 1.05 4.44
C LEU A 46 -1.91 2.06 3.33
N THR A 47 -1.28 3.23 3.40
CA THR A 47 -1.34 4.30 2.38
C THR A 47 0.02 4.98 2.27
N SER A 48 0.38 5.50 1.09
CA SER A 48 1.67 6.16 0.89
C SER A 48 1.60 7.37 -0.05
N ALA A 49 2.57 8.27 0.07
CA ALA A 49 2.67 9.46 -0.77
C ALA A 49 4.13 9.89 -0.93
N VAL A 50 4.47 10.49 -2.08
CA VAL A 50 5.76 11.14 -2.31
C VAL A 50 5.68 12.58 -1.85
N TYR A 51 6.55 12.98 -0.93
CA TYR A 51 6.67 14.36 -0.46
C TYR A 51 8.14 14.77 -0.40
N ARG A 52 8.49 15.89 -1.06
CA ARG A 52 9.86 16.43 -1.12
C ARG A 52 10.92 15.38 -1.49
N GLY A 53 10.62 14.55 -2.48
CA GLY A 53 11.53 13.51 -2.98
C GLY A 53 11.70 12.29 -2.06
N ARG A 54 10.90 12.16 -1.00
CA ARG A 54 10.87 10.98 -0.12
C ARG A 54 9.49 10.35 -0.12
N ILE A 55 9.44 9.04 0.06
CA ILE A 55 8.17 8.34 0.25
C ILE A 55 7.87 8.29 1.74
N TYR A 56 6.67 8.75 2.06
CA TYR A 56 6.06 8.61 3.35
C TYR A 56 4.95 7.56 3.26
N TYR A 57 4.76 6.80 4.33
CA TYR A 57 3.68 5.83 4.43
C TYR A 57 3.05 5.92 5.81
N ALA A 58 1.74 5.70 5.86
CA ALA A 58 0.96 5.66 7.07
C ALA A 58 0.21 4.35 7.17
N TYR A 59 0.06 3.83 8.38
CA TYR A 59 -0.62 2.56 8.62
C TYR A 59 -1.10 2.43 10.07
N HIS A 60 -2.04 1.51 10.29
CA HIS A 60 -2.37 1.05 11.63
C HIS A 60 -1.41 -0.05 12.05
N SER A 61 -0.76 0.11 13.19
CA SER A 61 0.11 -0.90 13.78
C SER A 61 -0.68 -1.97 14.56
N LEU A 62 -0.03 -3.10 14.83
CA LEU A 62 -0.54 -4.15 15.73
C LEU A 62 -0.73 -3.63 17.17
N GLU A 63 0.01 -2.59 17.57
CA GLU A 63 -0.20 -1.87 18.84
C GLU A 63 -1.37 -0.89 18.80
N HIS A 64 -2.19 -0.94 17.75
CA HIS A 64 -3.37 -0.10 17.57
C HIS A 64 -3.09 1.41 17.49
N ARG A 65 -1.89 1.77 17.05
CA ARG A 65 -1.48 3.18 16.81
C ARG A 65 -1.48 3.47 15.32
N VAL A 66 -1.73 4.72 14.95
CA VAL A 66 -1.47 5.19 13.59
C VAL A 66 -0.04 5.73 13.54
N LEU A 67 0.78 5.09 12.71
CA LEU A 67 2.18 5.45 12.53
C LEU A 67 2.37 6.10 11.17
N VAL A 68 3.19 7.15 11.13
CA VAL A 68 3.69 7.76 9.90
C VAL A 68 5.20 7.58 9.86
N CYS A 69 5.67 7.04 8.75
CA CYS A 69 7.07 6.68 8.55
C CYS A 69 7.56 7.21 7.21
N SER A 70 8.88 7.32 7.06
CA SER A 70 9.54 7.59 5.78
C SER A 70 10.37 6.37 5.36
N VAL A 71 10.37 6.05 4.06
CA VAL A 71 11.22 4.98 3.52
C VAL A 71 12.68 5.35 3.72
N GLY A 72 13.46 4.44 4.32
CA GLY A 72 14.87 4.64 4.64
C GLY A 72 15.14 5.24 6.03
N VAL A 73 14.11 5.63 6.77
CA VAL A 73 14.22 6.11 8.16
C VAL A 73 13.63 5.07 9.10
N GLN A 74 14.38 4.68 10.14
CA GLN A 74 13.90 3.68 11.10
C GLN A 74 12.93 4.24 12.13
N GLU A 75 12.95 5.54 12.41
CA GLU A 75 12.02 6.18 13.32
C GLU A 75 10.59 6.20 12.75
N ALA A 76 9.62 5.83 13.59
CA ALA A 76 8.20 5.95 13.30
C ALA A 76 7.61 7.03 14.18
N ALA A 77 6.90 7.99 13.59
CA ALA A 77 6.15 8.98 14.36
C ALA A 77 4.75 8.41 14.64
N ALA A 78 4.45 8.14 15.91
CA ALA A 78 3.08 7.86 16.32
C ALA A 78 2.29 9.17 16.28
N VAL A 79 1.34 9.26 15.34
CA VAL A 79 0.55 10.49 15.12
C VAL A 79 -0.82 10.41 15.77
N LEU A 80 -1.36 9.20 15.93
CA LEU A 80 -2.59 8.96 16.67
C LEU A 80 -2.39 7.73 17.54
N SER A 81 -2.59 7.89 18.85
CA SER A 81 -2.54 6.82 19.82
C SER A 81 -3.72 6.99 20.76
N ASP A 82 -4.80 6.25 20.52
CA ASP A 82 -5.79 6.02 21.57
C ASP A 82 -5.48 4.65 22.19
N PRO A 83 -4.97 4.60 23.43
CA PRO A 83 -4.66 3.32 24.09
C PRO A 83 -5.91 2.52 24.39
N THR A 84 -7.08 3.15 24.38
CA THR A 84 -8.33 2.58 24.87
C THR A 84 -9.15 1.87 23.79
N ASP A 85 -9.01 2.25 22.52
CA ASP A 85 -9.90 1.70 21.49
C ASP A 85 -9.37 1.81 20.05
N SER A 86 -8.87 0.68 19.54
CA SER A 86 -8.31 0.54 18.18
C SER A 86 -9.32 0.74 17.05
N CYS A 87 -10.61 0.77 17.39
CA CYS A 87 -11.72 0.89 16.46
C CYS A 87 -12.10 2.33 16.13
N GLN A 88 -11.47 3.33 16.75
CA GLN A 88 -11.83 4.73 16.53
C GLN A 88 -11.39 5.27 15.18
N TYR A 89 -10.19 4.90 14.71
CA TYR A 89 -9.63 5.44 13.46
C TYR A 89 -9.67 4.43 12.32
N CYS A 90 -9.97 4.91 11.11
CA CYS A 90 -9.93 4.10 9.89
C CYS A 90 -9.88 4.97 8.62
N GLY A 91 -9.70 4.33 7.47
CA GLY A 91 -9.78 5.00 6.18
C GLY A 91 -8.60 5.95 5.94
N LEU A 92 -7.42 5.56 6.41
CA LEU A 92 -6.21 6.37 6.30
C LEU A 92 -5.90 6.69 4.82
N ARG A 93 -5.66 7.97 4.55
CA ARG A 93 -5.19 8.46 3.25
C ARG A 93 -4.10 9.49 3.44
N LEU A 94 -2.89 9.13 3.03
CA LEU A 94 -1.76 10.03 3.02
C LEU A 94 -1.67 10.70 1.64
N LEU A 95 -1.52 12.02 1.61
CA LEU A 95 -1.48 12.79 0.37
C LEU A 95 -0.66 14.07 0.53
N VAL A 96 -0.23 14.62 -0.61
CA VAL A 96 0.39 15.95 -0.67
C VAL A 96 -0.62 16.93 -1.20
N TRP A 97 -0.83 18.02 -0.45
CA TRP A 97 -1.82 19.04 -0.75
C TRP A 97 -1.33 20.42 -0.34
N LYS A 98 -1.46 21.40 -1.25
CA LYS A 98 -0.92 22.77 -1.07
C LYS A 98 0.54 22.72 -0.55
N ASP A 99 1.35 21.86 -1.16
CA ASP A 99 2.76 21.61 -0.81
C ASP A 99 3.02 21.16 0.63
N GLU A 100 2.03 20.54 1.26
CA GLU A 100 2.15 19.94 2.60
C GLU A 100 1.73 18.47 2.59
N LEU A 101 2.46 17.64 3.33
CA LEU A 101 2.03 16.29 3.63
C LEU A 101 0.85 16.34 4.60
N ARG A 102 -0.24 15.64 4.27
CA ARG A 102 -1.46 15.57 5.07
C ARG A 102 -1.92 14.13 5.21
N LEU A 103 -2.46 13.80 6.39
CA LEU A 103 -3.10 12.54 6.68
C LEU A 103 -4.59 12.78 6.90
N LEU A 104 -5.42 12.21 6.03
CA LEU A 104 -6.86 12.12 6.20
C LEU A 104 -7.22 10.80 6.88
N PHE A 105 -8.21 10.85 7.76
CA PHE A 105 -8.72 9.68 8.45
C PHE A 105 -10.14 9.93 8.96
N CYS A 106 -10.87 8.84 9.22
CA CYS A 106 -12.17 8.87 9.85
C CYS A 106 -12.01 8.52 11.32
N ALA A 107 -12.62 9.30 12.22
CA ALA A 107 -12.65 9.06 13.66
C ALA A 107 -14.09 8.85 14.14
N ARG A 108 -14.34 7.81 14.94
CA ARG A 108 -15.66 7.54 15.53
C ARG A 108 -15.78 8.16 16.91
N SER A 109 -16.78 9.01 17.11
CA SER A 109 -17.16 9.53 18.42
C SER A 109 -17.81 8.42 19.27
N GLN A 110 -17.31 8.21 20.48
CA GLN A 110 -17.88 7.22 21.41
C GLN A 110 -19.20 7.69 22.03
N THR A 111 -19.34 9.00 22.27
CA THR A 111 -20.53 9.58 22.92
C THR A 111 -21.72 9.67 21.97
N GLU A 112 -21.49 10.15 20.75
CA GLU A 112 -22.57 10.44 19.80
C GLU A 112 -22.85 9.31 18.82
N LYS A 113 -22.01 8.26 18.81
CA LYS A 113 -22.01 7.19 17.80
C LYS A 113 -21.94 7.73 16.36
N SER A 114 -21.41 8.94 16.20
CA SER A 114 -21.20 9.61 14.92
C SER A 114 -19.75 9.42 14.46
N TRP A 115 -19.55 9.52 13.16
CA TRP A 115 -18.24 9.59 12.53
C TRP A 115 -17.87 11.05 12.27
N SER A 116 -16.58 11.29 12.26
CA SER A 116 -15.98 12.53 11.80
C SER A 116 -14.90 12.23 10.77
N VAL A 117 -14.76 13.08 9.76
CA VAL A 117 -13.62 13.09 8.85
C VAL A 117 -12.65 14.16 9.34
N ARG A 118 -11.39 13.79 9.53
CA ARG A 118 -10.36 14.65 10.09
C ARG A 118 -9.14 14.67 9.17
N VAL A 119 -8.40 15.77 9.24
CA VAL A 119 -7.12 15.96 8.54
C VAL A 119 -6.09 16.49 9.52
N MET A 120 -4.85 16.03 9.41
CA MET A 120 -3.74 16.54 10.20
C MET A 120 -2.47 16.68 9.37
N SER A 121 -1.54 17.52 9.82
CA SER A 121 -0.18 17.56 9.28
C SER A 121 0.74 16.68 10.13
N PRO A 122 1.14 15.48 9.66
CA PRO A 122 1.92 14.57 10.48
C PRO A 122 3.35 15.06 10.78
N LEU A 123 3.83 16.12 10.13
CA LEU A 123 5.20 16.62 10.26
C LEU A 123 5.36 17.95 11.02
N LYS A 124 4.32 18.80 11.07
CA LYS A 124 4.43 20.17 11.63
C LYS A 124 3.71 20.35 12.95
N ASN A 125 2.42 20.01 12.98
CA ASN A 125 1.57 20.11 14.15
C ASN A 125 0.52 19.00 14.08
N PRO A 126 0.51 18.04 15.01
CA PRO A 126 -0.46 16.95 15.01
C PRO A 126 -1.87 17.40 15.43
N GLU A 127 -2.13 18.71 15.53
CA GLU A 127 -3.49 19.24 15.64
C GLU A 127 -4.37 18.72 14.50
N GLN A 128 -5.49 18.12 14.93
CA GLN A 128 -6.47 17.53 14.04
C GLN A 128 -7.47 18.62 13.64
N ALA A 129 -7.51 18.96 12.36
CA ALA A 129 -8.60 19.76 11.82
C ALA A 129 -9.78 18.83 11.50
N VAL A 130 -10.95 19.19 12.03
CA VAL A 130 -12.19 18.50 11.73
C VAL A 130 -12.72 19.03 10.40
N LEU A 131 -12.91 18.13 9.44
CA LEU A 131 -13.52 18.46 8.17
C LEU A 131 -15.04 18.31 8.25
N TRP A 132 -15.53 17.22 8.83
CA TRP A 132 -16.97 16.96 8.88
C TRP A 132 -17.29 16.12 10.11
N GLU A 133 -18.29 16.52 10.90
CA GLU A 133 -18.80 15.81 12.08
C GLU A 133 -20.27 15.38 11.93
N GLY A 134 -20.75 14.56 12.88
CA GLY A 134 -22.16 14.17 12.95
C GLY A 134 -22.56 13.13 11.90
N ILE A 135 -21.59 12.45 11.30
CA ILE A 135 -21.85 11.51 10.20
C ILE A 135 -22.38 10.19 10.77
N ARG A 136 -23.58 9.75 10.36
CA ARG A 136 -24.16 8.49 10.87
C ARG A 136 -23.53 7.23 10.26
N GLU A 137 -23.08 7.32 9.01
CA GLU A 137 -22.49 6.20 8.27
C GLU A 137 -20.96 6.27 8.27
N LYS A 138 -20.28 5.14 8.04
CA LYS A 138 -18.81 5.15 7.94
C LYS A 138 -18.39 5.96 6.71
N PRO A 139 -17.58 7.03 6.84
CA PRO A 139 -17.12 7.81 5.69
C PRO A 139 -16.08 7.01 4.91
N GLU A 140 -16.11 7.13 3.58
CA GLU A 140 -15.05 6.65 2.71
C GLU A 140 -14.38 7.86 2.06
N PRO A 141 -13.22 8.32 2.57
CA PRO A 141 -12.47 9.38 1.90
C PRO A 141 -11.93 8.83 0.57
N VAL A 142 -12.40 9.39 -0.54
CA VAL A 142 -11.97 9.00 -1.89
C VAL A 142 -11.42 10.23 -2.57
N PHE A 143 -10.12 10.23 -2.86
CA PHE A 143 -9.47 11.42 -3.37
C PHE A 143 -9.58 11.57 -4.90
N ALA A 144 -9.76 12.81 -5.35
CA ALA A 144 -9.86 13.22 -6.75
C ALA A 144 -8.62 14.08 -7.13
N PRO A 145 -8.07 13.92 -8.34
CA PRO A 145 -6.84 14.58 -8.75
C PRO A 145 -7.02 16.10 -8.91
N GLY A 146 -6.14 16.90 -8.30
CA GLY A 146 -6.07 18.36 -8.52
C GLY A 146 -6.12 19.20 -7.24
N LYS A 147 -7.00 20.21 -7.20
CA LYS A 147 -7.09 21.26 -6.17
C LYS A 147 -8.22 21.06 -5.12
N ALA A 148 -8.96 19.95 -5.18
CA ALA A 148 -10.19 19.67 -4.44
C ALA A 148 -10.16 18.25 -3.82
N LEU A 149 -10.45 18.07 -2.52
CA LEU A 149 -10.66 16.75 -1.90
C LEU A 149 -12.13 16.39 -2.07
N LEU A 150 -12.41 15.23 -2.66
CA LEU A 150 -13.74 14.63 -2.64
C LEU A 150 -13.89 13.79 -1.37
N ILE A 151 -14.99 13.94 -0.65
CA ILE A 151 -15.32 13.15 0.53
C ILE A 151 -16.67 12.48 0.27
N LEU A 152 -16.70 11.15 0.31
CA LEU A 152 -17.93 10.37 0.09
C LEU A 152 -18.48 9.83 1.41
N ILE A 153 -19.77 10.05 1.62
CA ILE A 153 -20.48 9.61 2.82
C ILE A 153 -21.84 9.07 2.41
N GLY A 154 -22.02 7.75 2.46
CA GLY A 154 -23.28 7.13 2.08
C GLY A 154 -23.68 7.49 0.65
N ARG A 155 -24.68 8.40 0.50
CA ARG A 155 -25.14 8.93 -0.81
C ARG A 155 -24.68 10.37 -1.08
N GLU A 156 -24.04 11.02 -0.13
CA GLU A 156 -23.57 12.39 -0.24
C GLU A 156 -22.10 12.43 -0.68
N ALA A 157 -21.78 13.44 -1.47
CA ALA A 157 -20.40 13.78 -1.84
C ALA A 157 -20.18 15.26 -1.55
N ARG A 158 -19.04 15.58 -0.94
CA ARG A 158 -18.64 16.97 -0.69
C ARG A 158 -17.25 17.23 -1.24
N ILE A 159 -17.06 18.43 -1.78
CA ILE A 159 -15.74 18.92 -2.19
C ILE A 159 -15.20 19.83 -1.09
N TRP A 160 -13.96 19.59 -0.69
CA TRP A 160 -13.23 20.47 0.23
C TRP A 160 -12.01 21.09 -0.46
N ASN A 161 -11.91 22.41 -0.41
CA ASN A 161 -10.88 23.21 -1.09
C ASN A 161 -9.68 23.55 -0.19
N GLY A 162 -9.61 22.97 1.01
CA GLY A 162 -8.47 23.15 1.90
C GLY A 162 -8.57 24.31 2.89
N GLU A 163 -9.72 24.98 2.96
CA GLU A 163 -9.98 26.14 3.82
C GLU A 163 -11.32 25.96 4.55
N GLY A 164 -11.33 26.26 5.85
CA GLY A 164 -12.50 26.07 6.72
C GLY A 164 -12.85 24.61 7.00
N ALA A 165 -13.91 24.41 7.78
CA ALA A 165 -14.52 23.10 7.97
C ALA A 165 -15.32 22.71 6.70
N ALA A 166 -15.29 21.43 6.32
CA ALA A 166 -15.95 20.90 5.12
C ALA A 166 -17.48 20.81 5.25
N ASP A 167 -18.02 21.12 6.44
CA ASP A 167 -19.43 21.42 6.66
C ASP A 167 -19.90 22.69 5.93
N LYS A 168 -18.97 23.62 5.62
CA LYS A 168 -19.17 24.82 4.81
C LYS A 168 -18.76 24.66 3.33
N GLY A 169 -18.30 23.47 2.94
CA GLY A 169 -17.95 23.16 1.55
C GLY A 169 -19.19 23.06 0.66
N GLU A 170 -19.01 23.25 -0.65
CA GLU A 170 -20.09 23.09 -1.63
C GLU A 170 -20.64 21.66 -1.60
N ILE A 171 -21.95 21.54 -1.38
CA ILE A 171 -22.68 20.28 -1.52
C ILE A 171 -22.78 20.01 -3.02
N LEU A 172 -22.04 19.02 -3.52
CA LEU A 172 -22.40 18.42 -4.79
C LEU A 172 -23.76 17.75 -4.58
N SER A 173 -24.77 18.15 -5.35
CA SER A 173 -26.14 17.62 -5.20
C SER A 173 -26.14 16.09 -5.01
N ALA A 174 -27.07 15.56 -4.22
CA ALA A 174 -27.15 14.12 -3.91
C ALA A 174 -27.14 13.22 -5.16
N ARG A 175 -27.60 13.73 -6.31
CA ARG A 175 -27.52 13.05 -7.61
C ARG A 175 -26.08 12.93 -8.13
N VAL A 176 -25.30 14.00 -8.08
CA VAL A 176 -23.88 14.00 -8.48
C VAL A 176 -23.07 13.13 -7.52
N GLY A 177 -23.36 13.16 -6.22
CA GLY A 177 -22.74 12.26 -5.25
C GLY A 177 -23.07 10.79 -5.51
N ALA A 178 -24.32 10.47 -5.83
CA ALA A 178 -24.73 9.11 -6.18
C ALA A 178 -24.10 8.60 -7.49
N GLU A 179 -24.01 9.44 -8.52
CA GLU A 179 -23.33 9.11 -9.78
C GLU A 179 -21.83 8.90 -9.57
N ALA A 180 -21.15 9.83 -8.88
CA ALA A 180 -19.73 9.69 -8.54
C ALA A 180 -19.47 8.41 -7.74
N ARG A 181 -20.33 8.09 -6.76
CA ARG A 181 -20.21 6.85 -6.00
C ARG A 181 -20.40 5.60 -6.86
N ARG A 182 -21.37 5.59 -7.79
CA ARG A 182 -21.55 4.47 -8.72
C ARG A 182 -20.31 4.26 -9.58
N THR A 183 -19.75 5.33 -10.14
CA THR A 183 -18.53 5.27 -10.95
C THR A 183 -17.34 4.77 -10.13
N ILE A 184 -17.16 5.29 -8.91
CA ILE A 184 -16.06 4.87 -8.03
C ILE A 184 -16.20 3.41 -7.60
N LEU A 185 -17.42 2.96 -7.27
CA LEU A 185 -17.67 1.55 -6.94
C LEU A 185 -17.42 0.64 -8.16
N ALA A 186 -17.90 1.03 -9.34
CA ALA A 186 -17.65 0.28 -10.59
C ALA A 186 -16.15 0.16 -10.88
N LEU A 187 -15.41 1.27 -10.86
CA LEU A 187 -13.95 1.27 -11.04
C LEU A 187 -13.24 0.42 -9.97
N ARG A 188 -13.72 0.43 -8.73
CA ARG A 188 -13.14 -0.38 -7.64
C ARG A 188 -13.37 -1.87 -7.88
N ASP A 189 -14.53 -2.24 -8.38
CA ASP A 189 -14.86 -3.64 -8.70
C ASP A 189 -14.09 -4.11 -9.93
N GLU A 190 -13.90 -3.27 -10.95
CA GLU A 190 -13.01 -3.53 -12.08
C GLU A 190 -11.57 -3.73 -11.62
N VAL A 191 -11.02 -2.84 -10.79
CA VAL A 191 -9.66 -2.97 -10.24
C VAL A 191 -9.52 -4.25 -9.40
N ARG A 192 -10.56 -4.63 -8.63
CA ARG A 192 -10.57 -5.90 -7.89
C ARG A 192 -10.56 -7.10 -8.82
N ALA A 193 -11.32 -7.06 -9.92
CA ALA A 193 -11.35 -8.12 -10.92
C ALA A 193 -9.99 -8.27 -11.59
N CYS A 194 -9.42 -7.19 -12.12
CA CYS A 194 -8.08 -7.19 -12.72
C CYS A 194 -7.01 -7.70 -11.75
N ARG A 195 -7.12 -7.36 -10.45
CA ARG A 195 -6.18 -7.84 -9.44
C ARG A 195 -6.29 -9.35 -9.20
N LYS A 196 -7.51 -9.90 -9.16
CA LYS A 196 -7.72 -11.36 -9.06
C LYS A 196 -7.12 -12.09 -10.26
N GLU A 197 -7.30 -11.54 -11.46
CA GLU A 197 -6.69 -12.09 -12.68
C GLU A 197 -5.17 -12.04 -12.63
N ALA A 198 -4.58 -10.92 -12.19
CA ALA A 198 -3.14 -10.79 -12.03
C ALA A 198 -2.57 -11.77 -10.98
N ASP A 199 -3.27 -11.95 -9.85
CA ASP A 199 -2.87 -12.90 -8.80
C ASP A 199 -2.94 -14.36 -9.33
N ALA A 200 -3.96 -14.70 -10.10
CA ALA A 200 -4.07 -16.01 -10.75
C ALA A 200 -2.96 -16.26 -11.78
N GLN A 201 -2.64 -15.26 -12.59
CA GLN A 201 -1.51 -15.33 -13.53
C GLN A 201 -0.18 -15.51 -12.78
N LYS A 202 0.03 -14.76 -11.69
CA LYS A 202 1.23 -14.89 -10.86
C LYS A 202 1.39 -16.31 -10.33
N GLN A 203 0.33 -16.90 -9.76
CA GLN A 203 0.36 -18.27 -9.26
C GLN A 203 0.71 -19.27 -10.37
N TRP A 204 0.11 -19.12 -11.55
CA TRP A 204 0.42 -19.98 -12.69
C TRP A 204 1.89 -19.87 -13.14
N TYR A 205 2.47 -18.66 -13.16
CA TYR A 205 3.89 -18.48 -13.45
C TYR A 205 4.79 -19.09 -12.37
N GLU A 206 4.45 -18.94 -11.09
CA GLU A 206 5.20 -19.54 -9.97
C GLU A 206 5.20 -21.06 -10.05
N GLU A 207 4.07 -21.69 -10.39
CA GLU A 207 3.98 -23.14 -10.61
C GLU A 207 4.86 -23.61 -11.77
N ARG A 208 4.81 -22.91 -12.92
CA ARG A 208 5.66 -23.23 -14.08
C ARG A 208 7.14 -23.05 -13.76
N LEU A 209 7.49 -22.01 -13.01
CA LEU A 209 8.87 -21.78 -12.57
C LEU A 209 9.34 -22.95 -11.69
N GLY A 210 8.51 -23.36 -10.71
CA GLY A 210 8.82 -24.47 -9.83
C GLY A 210 8.89 -25.84 -10.52
N GLN A 211 8.17 -26.03 -11.64
CA GLN A 211 8.33 -27.21 -12.51
C GLN A 211 9.65 -27.16 -13.28
N ALA A 212 9.97 -26.02 -13.89
CA ALA A 212 11.22 -25.85 -14.63
C ALA A 212 12.45 -26.03 -13.70
N GLU A 213 12.43 -25.46 -12.50
CA GLU A 213 13.49 -25.64 -11.50
C GLU A 213 13.71 -27.12 -11.13
N ARG A 214 12.64 -27.91 -11.03
CA ARG A 214 12.74 -29.36 -10.78
C ARG A 214 13.41 -30.09 -11.95
N GLN A 215 12.97 -29.82 -13.18
CA GLN A 215 13.58 -30.40 -14.39
C GLN A 215 15.07 -30.03 -14.50
N TYR A 216 15.44 -28.79 -14.19
CA TYR A 216 16.85 -28.38 -14.16
C TYR A 216 17.66 -29.12 -13.09
N ARG A 217 17.08 -29.38 -11.90
CA ARG A 217 17.77 -30.18 -10.87
C ARG A 217 17.97 -31.63 -11.31
N GLU A 218 16.95 -32.27 -11.85
CA GLU A 218 17.04 -33.65 -12.36
C GLU A 218 18.10 -33.76 -13.47
N LEU A 219 18.12 -32.81 -14.41
CA LEU A 219 19.15 -32.75 -15.45
C LEU A 219 20.55 -32.52 -14.87
N ALA A 220 20.68 -31.71 -13.83
CA ALA A 220 21.97 -31.46 -13.17
C ALA A 220 22.47 -32.71 -12.43
N GLU A 221 21.59 -33.44 -11.74
CA GLU A 221 21.90 -34.71 -11.09
C GLU A 221 22.37 -35.75 -12.12
N PHE A 222 21.62 -35.89 -13.22
CA PHE A 222 21.99 -36.81 -14.30
C PHE A 222 23.32 -36.44 -14.98
N ALA A 223 23.59 -35.15 -15.15
CA ALA A 223 24.87 -34.68 -15.69
C ALA A 223 26.06 -35.02 -14.77
N GLU A 224 25.87 -34.92 -13.45
CA GLU A 224 26.91 -35.36 -12.48
C GLU A 224 27.08 -36.88 -12.48
N GLU A 225 26.00 -37.66 -12.57
CA GLU A 225 26.11 -39.12 -12.74
C GLU A 225 26.92 -39.49 -13.98
N LEU A 226 26.58 -38.94 -15.15
CA LEU A 226 27.34 -39.12 -16.39
C LEU A 226 28.81 -38.71 -16.25
N ARG A 227 29.09 -37.63 -15.52
CA ARG A 227 30.45 -37.17 -15.26
C ARG A 227 31.23 -38.17 -14.41
N THR A 228 30.61 -38.73 -13.37
CA THR A 228 31.24 -39.75 -12.52
C THR A 228 31.48 -41.06 -13.27
N GLU A 229 30.53 -41.50 -14.09
CA GLU A 229 30.71 -42.66 -14.96
C GLU A 229 31.80 -42.42 -16.00
N GLY A 230 31.76 -41.28 -16.70
CA GLY A 230 32.80 -40.88 -17.65
C GLY A 230 34.20 -40.78 -17.01
N LYS A 231 34.29 -40.47 -15.71
CA LYS A 231 35.54 -40.52 -14.94
C LYS A 231 35.97 -41.96 -14.67
N LYS A 232 35.07 -42.84 -14.21
CA LYS A 232 35.32 -44.28 -14.01
C LYS A 232 35.79 -44.97 -15.29
N TRP A 233 35.14 -44.69 -16.41
CA TRP A 233 35.52 -45.22 -17.73
C TRP A 233 36.91 -44.72 -18.15
N ARG A 234 37.19 -43.43 -17.98
CA ARG A 234 38.54 -42.89 -18.23
C ARG A 234 39.60 -43.56 -17.36
N GLU A 235 39.36 -43.71 -16.07
CA GLU A 235 40.29 -44.38 -15.16
C GLU A 235 40.48 -45.87 -15.48
N LYS A 236 39.44 -46.58 -15.96
CA LYS A 236 39.50 -48.01 -16.28
C LYS A 236 40.22 -48.28 -17.61
N TYR A 237 39.99 -47.46 -18.63
CA TYR A 237 40.47 -47.72 -19.99
C TYR A 237 41.70 -46.89 -20.39
N TYR A 238 41.93 -45.72 -19.79
CA TYR A 238 43.07 -44.85 -20.15
C TYR A 238 44.27 -44.94 -19.18
N ARG A 239 44.19 -45.65 -18.06
CA ARG A 239 45.36 -45.92 -17.19
C ARG A 239 46.27 -47.06 -17.69
N LYS A 240 45.86 -47.83 -18.70
CA LYS A 240 46.62 -48.99 -19.21
C LYS A 240 47.63 -48.67 -20.32
N GLN A 241 47.82 -47.41 -20.71
CA GLN A 241 48.77 -47.00 -21.75
C GLN A 241 49.92 -46.12 -21.25
N ARG A 242 50.37 -46.31 -20.01
CA ARG A 242 51.69 -45.81 -19.57
C ARG A 242 52.52 -46.96 -19.03
#